data_AF-A0A2E0KYC4-F1
#
_entry.id   AF-A0A2E0KYC4-F1
#
_cell.length_a   1.000
_cell.length_b   1.000
_cell.length_c   1.000
_cell.angle_alpha   90.00
_cell.angle_beta   90.00
_cell.angle_gamma   90.00
#
_symmetry.space_group_name_H-M   'P 1'
#
loop_
_entity.id
_entity.type
_entity.pdbx_description
1 polymer ?
#
loop_
_entity_poly.entity_id
_entity_poly.type
_entity_poly.pdbx_seq_one_letter_code
_entity_poly.pdbx_strand_id
1 'polypeptide(L)'
;MARKQAQSSKRQSRESTVPQRVTRFIADLPRLIRVLMVGVFALAVTLSLSPFVDYVYDRYFFSLETVLLPALISSAFGLVMYMVGWWLIVGTVGEKPESRAAMLWYVGIGLVAVIVVAYLLVIGVSLLNFGE
;
A
#
# COMPACT_ATOMS: atom_id res chain seq x y z
N MET A 1 24.64 9.68 37.11
CA MET A 1 23.67 8.86 36.35
C MET A 1 22.31 9.51 36.10
N ALA A 2 21.88 10.54 36.86
CA ALA A 2 20.56 11.18 36.70
C ALA A 2 20.33 11.98 35.38
N ARG A 3 21.39 12.38 34.65
CA ARG A 3 21.24 13.19 33.42
C ARG A 3 20.80 12.39 32.18
N LYS A 4 21.01 11.06 32.13
CA LYS A 4 20.59 10.23 30.98
C LYS A 4 19.08 9.98 30.92
N GLN A 5 18.39 9.96 32.07
CA GLN A 5 16.94 9.76 32.12
C GLN A 5 16.16 10.99 31.63
N ALA A 6 16.66 12.20 31.89
CA ALA A 6 16.01 13.45 31.46
C ALA A 6 16.05 13.67 29.93
N GLN A 7 17.03 13.08 29.22
CA GLN A 7 17.14 13.19 27.75
C GLN A 7 16.25 12.19 26.99
N SER A 8 15.94 11.03 27.58
CA SER A 8 15.03 10.04 26.97
C SER A 8 13.60 10.58 26.85
N SER A 9 13.13 11.27 27.90
CA SER A 9 11.78 11.86 27.96
C SER A 9 11.57 13.00 26.96
N LYS A 10 12.59 13.80 26.67
CA LYS A 10 12.48 14.93 25.71
C LYS A 10 12.46 14.52 24.23
N ARG A 11 12.96 13.32 23.87
CA ARG A 11 12.89 12.83 22.48
C ARG A 11 11.51 12.27 22.12
N GLN A 12 10.80 11.67 23.06
CA GLN A 12 9.45 11.12 22.84
C GLN A 12 8.35 12.19 22.65
N SER A 13 8.53 13.41 23.15
CA SER A 13 7.53 14.49 23.00
C SER A 13 7.60 15.29 21.69
N ARG A 14 8.55 15.01 20.79
CA ARG A 14 8.64 15.65 19.47
C ARG A 14 8.06 14.83 18.33
N GLU A 15 7.44 13.69 18.63
CA GLU A 15 6.82 12.82 17.64
C GLU A 15 5.37 13.26 17.37
N SER A 16 5.27 14.43 16.72
CA SER A 16 4.20 14.90 15.83
C SER A 16 2.73 14.82 16.32
N THR A 17 2.15 16.00 16.51
CA THR A 17 0.73 16.26 16.80
C THR A 17 -0.21 16.16 15.59
N VAL A 18 0.32 16.07 14.37
CA VAL A 18 -0.44 16.06 13.11
C VAL A 18 -0.93 14.67 12.64
N PRO A 19 -0.17 13.55 12.78
CA PRO A 19 -0.59 12.25 12.23
C PRO A 19 -1.79 11.60 12.95
N GLN A 20 -2.14 12.03 14.16
CA GLN A 20 -3.18 11.36 14.96
C GLN A 20 -4.61 11.55 14.45
N ARG A 21 -4.90 12.63 13.71
CA ARG A 21 -6.27 12.87 13.21
C ARG A 21 -6.63 11.88 12.10
N VAL A 22 -5.71 11.67 11.16
CA VAL A 22 -5.93 10.80 10.01
C VAL A 22 -6.01 9.33 10.45
N THR A 23 -5.10 8.89 11.33
CA THR A 23 -5.14 7.51 11.84
C THR A 23 -6.39 7.21 12.64
N ARG A 24 -6.86 8.15 13.48
CA ARG A 24 -8.15 8.02 14.19
C ARG A 24 -9.32 7.98 13.23
N PHE A 25 -9.35 8.88 12.25
CA PHE A 25 -10.40 8.90 11.23
C PHE A 25 -10.52 7.55 10.51
N ILE A 26 -9.38 6.96 10.11
CA ILE A 26 -9.39 5.66 9.43
C ILE A 26 -9.81 4.54 10.40
N ALA A 27 -9.36 4.58 11.66
CA ALA A 27 -9.73 3.58 12.67
C ALA A 27 -11.22 3.60 13.01
N ASP A 28 -11.87 4.77 12.94
CA ASP A 28 -13.30 4.95 13.20
C ASP A 28 -14.20 4.53 12.01
N LEU A 29 -13.61 4.20 10.85
CA LEU A 29 -14.39 3.72 9.70
C LEU A 29 -15.05 2.35 9.97
N PRO A 30 -16.24 2.10 9.41
CA PRO A 30 -16.87 0.78 9.39
C PRO A 30 -15.91 -0.29 8.87
N ARG A 31 -15.94 -1.48 9.49
CA ARG A 31 -15.06 -2.60 9.14
C ARG A 31 -15.10 -2.92 7.64
N LEU A 32 -16.28 -2.85 7.02
CA LEU A 32 -16.45 -3.09 5.59
C LEU A 32 -15.65 -2.10 4.74
N ILE A 33 -15.69 -0.80 5.07
CA ILE A 33 -14.94 0.23 4.34
C ILE A 33 -13.44 0.01 4.48
N ARG A 34 -12.98 -0.37 5.68
CA ARG A 34 -11.57 -0.70 5.92
C ARG A 34 -11.10 -1.89 5.09
N VAL A 35 -11.90 -2.95 5.01
CA VAL A 35 -11.61 -4.13 4.17
C VAL A 35 -11.58 -3.75 2.68
N LEU A 36 -12.56 -2.98 2.21
CA LEU A 36 -12.60 -2.50 0.83
C LEU A 36 -11.39 -1.65 0.49
N MET A 37 -11.00 -0.73 1.37
CA MET A 37 -9.83 0.12 1.18
C MET A 37 -8.53 -0.69 1.07
N VAL A 38 -8.33 -1.68 1.95
CA VAL A 38 -7.19 -2.60 1.88
C VAL A 38 -7.20 -3.42 0.59
N GLY A 39 -8.37 -3.91 0.16
CA GLY A 39 -8.53 -4.63 -1.10
C GLY A 39 -8.19 -3.77 -2.31
N VAL A 40 -8.70 -2.54 -2.37
CA VAL A 40 -8.41 -1.59 -3.44
C VAL A 40 -6.93 -1.23 -3.49
N PHE A 41 -6.29 -0.99 -2.36
CA PHE A 41 -4.85 -0.69 -2.33
C PHE A 41 -4.00 -1.88 -2.74
N ALA A 42 -4.34 -3.10 -2.29
CA ALA A 42 -3.65 -4.30 -2.73
C ALA A 42 -3.75 -4.50 -4.25
N LEU A 43 -4.95 -4.35 -4.80
CA LEU A 43 -5.21 -4.45 -6.23
C LEU A 43 -4.49 -3.35 -7.02
N ALA A 44 -4.52 -2.11 -6.53
CA ALA A 44 -3.80 -1.00 -7.15
C ALA A 44 -2.30 -1.23 -7.17
N VAL A 45 -1.71 -1.75 -6.09
CA VAL A 45 -0.28 -2.11 -6.04
C VAL A 45 0.02 -3.20 -7.07
N THR A 46 -0.76 -4.28 -7.12
CA THR A 46 -0.59 -5.33 -8.13
C THR A 46 -0.61 -4.76 -9.54
N LEU A 47 -1.64 -4.00 -9.91
CA LEU A 47 -1.77 -3.42 -11.25
C LEU A 47 -0.66 -2.41 -11.56
N SER A 48 -0.23 -1.62 -10.59
CA SER A 48 0.87 -0.66 -10.78
C SER A 48 2.21 -1.34 -11.00
N LEU A 49 2.41 -2.51 -10.40
CA LEU A 49 3.66 -3.25 -10.44
C LEU A 49 3.76 -4.18 -11.65
N SER A 50 2.63 -4.69 -12.14
CA SER A 50 2.55 -5.55 -13.33
C SER A 50 3.41 -5.06 -14.51
N PRO A 51 3.26 -3.83 -15.05
CA PRO A 51 4.04 -3.41 -16.22
C PRO A 51 5.54 -3.36 -15.95
N PHE A 52 5.95 -3.09 -14.71
CA PHE A 52 7.35 -3.11 -14.32
C PHE A 52 7.90 -4.55 -14.25
N VAL A 53 7.13 -5.47 -13.67
CA VAL A 53 7.51 -6.90 -13.58
C VAL A 53 7.55 -7.52 -14.97
N ASP A 54 6.56 -7.22 -15.82
CA ASP A 54 6.51 -7.67 -17.20
C ASP A 54 7.73 -7.17 -17.99
N TYR A 55 8.05 -5.88 -17.89
CA TYR A 55 9.22 -5.30 -18.55
C TYR A 55 10.54 -5.97 -18.13
N VAL A 56 10.73 -6.20 -16.82
CA VAL A 56 11.94 -6.87 -16.30
C VAL A 56 11.97 -8.33 -16.75
N TYR A 57 10.84 -9.03 -16.70
CA TYR A 57 10.76 -10.43 -17.12
C TYR A 57 11.06 -10.59 -18.61
N ASP A 58 10.44 -9.79 -19.46
CA ASP A 58 10.66 -9.84 -20.92
C ASP A 58 12.10 -9.56 -21.29
N ARG A 59 12.76 -8.65 -20.56
CA ARG A 59 14.14 -8.24 -20.85
C ARG A 59 15.19 -9.26 -20.42
N TYR A 60 14.95 -10.00 -19.34
CA TYR A 60 16.00 -10.81 -18.68
C TYR A 60 15.67 -12.30 -18.54
N PHE A 61 14.39 -12.68 -18.48
CA PHE A 61 13.97 -14.02 -18.05
C PHE A 61 12.96 -14.70 -19.00
N PHE A 62 12.62 -14.07 -20.13
CA PHE A 62 11.57 -14.57 -21.03
C PHE A 62 11.84 -16.00 -21.52
N SER A 63 10.85 -16.87 -21.32
CA SER A 63 10.76 -18.20 -21.90
C SER A 63 9.29 -18.59 -22.07
N LEU A 64 8.97 -19.31 -23.15
CA LEU A 64 7.61 -19.78 -23.43
C LEU A 64 7.05 -20.67 -22.31
N GLU A 65 7.92 -21.33 -21.54
CA GLU A 65 7.52 -22.20 -20.42
C GLU A 65 7.16 -21.42 -19.15
N THR A 66 7.59 -20.16 -19.01
CA THR A 66 7.46 -19.37 -17.77
C THR A 66 6.59 -18.13 -17.91
N VAL A 67 5.74 -18.05 -18.93
CA VAL A 67 4.85 -16.90 -19.21
C VAL A 67 3.96 -16.51 -18.02
N LEU A 68 3.67 -17.42 -17.09
CA LEU A 68 2.85 -17.15 -15.90
C LEU A 68 3.63 -16.51 -14.73
N LEU A 69 4.96 -16.50 -14.77
CA LEU A 69 5.81 -16.03 -13.67
C LEU A 69 5.55 -14.54 -13.31
N PRO A 70 5.44 -13.61 -14.27
CA PRO A 70 5.20 -12.19 -13.98
C PRO A 70 3.90 -11.94 -13.21
N ALA A 71 2.84 -12.62 -13.63
CA ALA A 71 1.53 -12.53 -12.99
C ALA A 71 1.56 -13.08 -11.56
N LEU A 72 2.26 -14.20 -11.33
CA LEU A 72 2.43 -14.77 -9.99
C LEU A 72 3.22 -13.84 -9.07
N ILE A 73 4.31 -13.25 -9.56
CA ILE A 73 5.13 -12.30 -8.80
C ILE A 73 4.29 -11.08 -8.42
N SER A 74 3.60 -10.46 -9.37
CA SER A 74 2.76 -9.28 -9.12
C SER A 74 1.61 -9.58 -8.17
N SER A 75 1.01 -10.76 -8.28
CA SER A 75 -0.05 -11.24 -7.37
C SER A 75 0.48 -11.46 -5.96
N ALA A 76 1.70 -12.01 -5.81
CA ALA A 76 2.33 -12.19 -4.51
C ALA A 76 2.55 -10.85 -3.80
N PHE A 77 3.00 -9.81 -4.50
CA PHE A 77 3.13 -8.46 -3.94
C PHE A 77 1.77 -7.89 -3.49
N GLY A 78 0.71 -8.07 -4.29
CA GLY A 78 -0.64 -7.69 -3.92
C GLY A 78 -1.13 -8.39 -2.66
N LEU A 79 -0.90 -9.71 -2.57
CA LEU A 79 -1.28 -10.51 -1.41
C LEU A 79 -0.56 -10.05 -0.14
N VAL A 80 0.75 -9.79 -0.22
CA VAL A 80 1.52 -9.23 0.90
C VAL A 80 0.95 -7.88 1.31
N MET A 81 0.65 -6.99 0.36
CA MET A 81 0.04 -5.69 0.64
C MET A 81 -1.34 -5.83 1.30
N TYR A 82 -2.15 -6.80 0.88
CA TYR A 82 -3.43 -7.10 1.49
C TYR A 82 -3.27 -7.58 2.94
N MET A 83 -2.36 -8.52 3.20
CA MET A 83 -2.10 -9.05 4.55
C MET A 83 -1.59 -7.96 5.49
N VAL A 84 -0.67 -7.10 5.03
CA VAL A 84 -0.17 -5.97 5.81
C VAL A 84 -1.29 -4.98 6.12
N GLY A 85 -2.13 -4.65 5.14
CA GLY A 85 -3.28 -3.76 5.35
C GLY A 85 -4.31 -4.35 6.30
N TRP A 86 -4.56 -5.66 6.21
CA TRP A 86 -5.45 -6.35 7.12
C TRP A 86 -4.96 -6.22 8.56
N TRP A 87 -3.66 -6.45 8.79
CA TRP A 87 -3.07 -6.34 10.12
C TRP A 87 -3.07 -4.91 10.66
N LEU A 88 -2.74 -3.92 9.82
CA LEU A 88 -2.60 -2.52 10.25
C LEU A 88 -3.94 -1.76 10.36
N ILE A 89 -4.91 -2.06 9.50
CA ILE A 89 -6.14 -1.26 9.34
C ILE A 89 -7.38 -2.03 9.78
N VAL A 90 -7.52 -3.29 9.37
CA VAL A 90 -8.75 -4.06 9.66
C VAL A 90 -8.73 -4.57 11.11
N GLY A 91 -7.62 -5.17 11.52
CA GLY A 91 -7.46 -5.78 12.83
C GLY A 91 -8.29 -7.07 13.02
N THR A 92 -8.31 -7.55 14.26
CA THR A 92 -9.08 -8.70 14.74
C THR A 92 -10.49 -8.26 15.15
N VAL A 93 -11.44 -9.21 15.20
CA VAL A 93 -12.82 -8.92 15.62
C VAL A 93 -12.83 -8.57 17.11
N GLY A 94 -13.34 -7.38 17.45
CA GLY A 94 -13.48 -6.93 18.84
C GLY A 94 -12.36 -6.02 19.34
N GLU A 95 -11.25 -5.89 18.61
CA GLU A 95 -10.16 -4.98 18.96
C GLU A 95 -10.14 -3.75 18.04
N LYS A 96 -9.93 -2.57 18.63
CA LYS A 96 -9.67 -1.36 17.85
C LYS A 96 -8.19 -1.35 17.45
N PRO A 97 -7.85 -1.22 16.16
CA PRO A 97 -6.47 -1.19 15.72
C PRO A 97 -5.74 0.02 16.34
N GLU A 98 -4.53 -0.23 16.83
CA GLU A 98 -3.71 0.84 17.40
C GLU A 98 -3.30 1.84 16.31
N SER A 99 -3.45 3.13 16.61
CA SER A 99 -3.01 4.22 15.74
C SER A 99 -1.47 4.26 15.67
N ARG A 100 -0.88 3.53 14.73
CA ARG A 100 0.57 3.49 14.48
C ARG A 100 0.95 4.31 13.25
N ALA A 101 2.14 4.91 13.26
CA ALA A 101 2.68 5.63 12.09
C ALA A 101 2.78 4.75 10.83
N ALA A 102 2.93 3.43 10.99
CA ALA A 102 2.91 2.47 9.89
C ALA A 102 1.60 2.49 9.08
N MET A 103 0.47 2.82 9.71
CA MET A 103 -0.81 2.96 9.03
C MET A 103 -0.79 4.08 7.99
N LEU A 104 -0.12 5.19 8.30
CA LEU A 104 -0.01 6.33 7.39
C LEU A 104 0.87 6.01 6.19
N TRP A 105 1.98 5.32 6.42
CA TRP A 105 2.82 4.83 5.33
C TRP A 105 2.07 3.89 4.40
N TYR A 106 1.32 2.95 4.97
CA TYR A 106 0.49 2.02 4.20
C TYR A 106 -0.52 2.76 3.32
N VAL A 107 -1.26 3.72 3.89
CA VAL A 107 -2.25 4.51 3.15
C VAL A 107 -1.58 5.39 2.10
N GLY A 108 -0.42 5.98 2.42
CA GLY A 108 0.36 6.78 1.48
C GLY A 108 0.83 5.95 0.27
N ILE A 109 1.38 4.76 0.50
CA ILE A 109 1.78 3.84 -0.57
C ILE A 109 0.57 3.42 -1.41
N GLY A 110 -0.54 3.05 -0.75
CA GLY A 110 -1.78 2.69 -1.44
C GLY A 110 -2.33 3.82 -2.31
N LEU A 111 -2.32 5.05 -1.81
CA LEU A 111 -2.77 6.23 -2.55
C LEU A 111 -1.88 6.52 -3.76
N VAL A 112 -0.56 6.42 -3.60
CA VAL A 112 0.40 6.56 -4.71
C VAL A 112 0.14 5.49 -5.76
N ALA A 113 -0.06 4.23 -5.37
CA ALA A 113 -0.37 3.15 -6.30
C ALA A 113 -1.66 3.40 -7.08
N VAL A 114 -2.72 3.88 -6.42
CA VAL A 114 -3.98 4.27 -7.09
C VAL A 114 -3.75 5.38 -8.12
N ILE A 115 -2.96 6.40 -7.79
CA ILE A 115 -2.62 7.49 -8.73
C ILE A 115 -1.83 6.95 -9.92
N VAL A 116 -0.86 6.06 -9.69
CA VAL A 116 -0.08 5.42 -10.76
C VAL A 116 -0.99 4.61 -11.68
N VAL A 117 -1.91 3.80 -11.13
CA VAL A 117 -2.87 3.04 -11.94
C VAL A 117 -3.77 3.98 -12.75
N ALA A 118 -4.30 5.04 -12.15
CA ALA A 118 -5.11 6.02 -12.88
C ALA A 118 -4.33 6.68 -14.02
N TYR A 119 -3.07 7.04 -13.80
CA TYR A 119 -2.18 7.58 -14.81
C TYR A 119 -1.91 6.58 -15.95
N LEU A 120 -1.61 5.32 -15.62
CA LEU A 120 -1.40 4.25 -16.60
C LEU A 120 -2.66 4.01 -17.45
N LEU A 121 -3.85 4.05 -16.84
CA LEU A 121 -5.11 3.92 -17.56
C LEU A 121 -5.35 5.08 -18.53
N VAL A 122 -5.08 6.32 -18.11
CA VAL A 122 -5.20 7.49 -19.00
C VAL A 122 -4.27 7.37 -20.20
N ILE A 123 -3.02 6.95 -19.99
CA ILE A 123 -2.08 6.70 -21.09
C ILE A 123 -2.59 5.59 -22.01
N GLY A 124 -3.00 4.45 -21.45
CA GLY A 124 -3.48 3.32 -22.21
C GLY A 124 -4.68 3.67 -23.10
N VAL A 125 -5.67 4.37 -22.55
CA VAL A 125 -6.83 4.85 -23.31
C VAL A 125 -6.44 5.88 -24.36
N SER A 126 -5.53 6.80 -24.04
CA SER A 126 -5.07 7.82 -24.99
C SER A 126 -4.38 7.18 -26.20
N LEU A 127 -3.50 6.21 -25.98
CA LEU A 127 -2.80 5.50 -27.05
C LEU A 127 -3.76 4.77 -27.99
N LEU A 128 -4.84 4.18 -27.47
CA LEU A 128 -5.85 3.51 -28.29
C LEU A 128 -6.62 4.50 -29.18
N ASN A 129 -6.95 5.69 -28.66
CA ASN A 129 -7.70 6.70 -29.41
C ASN A 129 -6.89 7.38 -30.53
N PHE A 130 -5.56 7.42 -30.44
CA PHE A 130 -4.69 8.00 -31.47
C PHE A 130 -4.20 6.96 -32.51
N GLY A 131 -4.57 5.69 -32.34
CA GLY A 131 -4.19 4.60 -33.24
C GLY A 131 -5.15 4.37 -34.42
N GLU A 132 -6.28 5.08 -34.47
CA GLU A 132 -7.19 5.16 -35.62
C GLU A 132 -6.94 6.43 -36.45
#